data_AF-A0A937VDE1-F1
#
_entry.id   AF-A0A937VDE1-F1
#
_cell.length_a   1.000
_cell.length_b   1.000
_cell.length_c   1.000
_cell.angle_alpha   90.00
_cell.angle_beta   90.00
_cell.angle_gamma   90.00
#
_symmetry.space_group_name_H-M   'P 1'
#
loop_
_entity.id
_entity.type
_entity.pdbx_description
1 polymer ?
#
loop_
_entity_poly.entity_id
_entity_poly.type
_entity_poly.pdbx_seq_one_letter_code
_entity_poly.pdbx_strand_id
1 'polypeptide(L)'
;QAEVPAARSDDFSRRLWVPQTTGRGGPRFGEVVTTNLESRARSDDFSRQTTRRGGPQTTEVVTTSGQLTPPATIRVYHTHYPPIGTIEVVDFETYVKRVVPCEMPASWTPEALKAQAVAARTYGWWKVLTAGSNPWDVTDWTDTQVCCPDDRRDPRTDAAADATRGQYAAYNGQIILAMYCADGSDPTLPFPSYLNPSPNTPYLQAIDDPVSFGVRRRGHGHGFSQWGGYRWSTRYAWNYQQILTHYYFSTTVEAPARASPDITAPIGSLVWPWSGWYVTGNRTVLTANASDEASGVGQVAFSAAYLDGAGSPVSATLGLATRGSDGTWRLPWDLSALPDQALTGTITVSAVISDLAGHATSVGGWRLGLDRQVPTGTLTISATANSPTVTLQLSATDSGASGLVGVGFSHNWLWEGEDLRHKTNSGQVVSDTEALNGLAWQGRAGTDQAGCWFGPYTYALPPGQPYRAYFRLKTSDAITTAEVAYLDVVDNGGAQVFGLRRLRGLDFRQAGVYQEIGVDLNYTATGTMGLEFRTFWRGNADLWLDRVLVTTYPITYTSSVTWTLAGGGPQTIYAKFVDGAGNVSPDATAVLHLPYRLYLPLILKRR
;
A
#
# COMPACT_ATOMS: atom_id res chain seq x y z
N GLN A 1 7.94 -35.18 3.82
CA GLN A 1 8.35 -35.85 2.57
C GLN A 1 7.29 -35.59 1.52
N ALA A 2 7.57 -34.64 0.61
CA ALA A 2 7.03 -34.52 -0.73
C ALA A 2 7.95 -33.51 -1.43
N GLU A 3 8.57 -33.93 -2.52
CA GLU A 3 9.78 -33.35 -3.12
C GLU A 3 9.49 -32.04 -3.88
N VAL A 4 10.34 -31.04 -3.64
CA VAL A 4 10.47 -29.83 -4.46
C VAL A 4 11.55 -30.12 -5.51
N PRO A 5 11.31 -29.95 -6.82
CA PRO A 5 12.38 -30.07 -7.80
C PRO A 5 13.34 -28.90 -7.64
N ALA A 6 14.63 -29.20 -7.52
CA ALA A 6 15.72 -28.25 -7.41
C ALA A 6 15.75 -27.29 -8.61
N ALA A 7 15.37 -26.03 -8.40
CA ALA A 7 15.71 -24.95 -9.30
C ALA A 7 17.17 -24.56 -9.05
N ARG A 8 17.98 -24.63 -10.11
CA ARG A 8 19.39 -24.22 -10.12
C ARG A 8 19.52 -22.77 -9.63
N SER A 9 20.45 -22.57 -8.72
CA SER A 9 20.88 -21.28 -8.21
C SER A 9 21.66 -20.53 -9.28
N ASP A 10 21.06 -19.49 -9.87
CA ASP A 10 21.82 -18.42 -10.50
C ASP A 10 21.92 -17.26 -9.49
N ASP A 11 23.18 -16.99 -9.14
CA ASP A 11 23.63 -16.09 -8.09
C ASP A 11 23.42 -14.62 -8.49
N PHE A 12 22.27 -14.04 -8.15
CA PHE A 12 22.10 -12.58 -8.13
C PHE A 12 22.83 -12.02 -6.90
N SER A 13 24.14 -11.87 -7.07
CA SER A 13 25.05 -11.40 -6.04
C SER A 13 24.76 -9.96 -5.61
N ARG A 14 24.92 -9.75 -4.29
CA ARG A 14 24.83 -8.49 -3.54
C ARG A 14 25.62 -7.35 -4.21
N ARG A 15 25.08 -6.13 -4.20
CA ARG A 15 25.86 -4.90 -3.99
C ARG A 15 24.99 -3.71 -3.58
N LEU A 16 25.41 -3.07 -2.49
CA LEU A 16 24.94 -1.78 -2.00
C LEU A 16 25.12 -0.72 -3.09
N TRP A 17 24.15 0.18 -3.20
CA TRP A 17 24.38 1.51 -3.76
C TRP A 17 25.39 2.24 -2.83
N VAL A 18 26.59 2.50 -3.33
CA VAL A 18 27.59 3.36 -2.69
C VAL A 18 27.74 4.58 -3.58
N PRO A 19 27.41 5.80 -3.13
CA PRO A 19 27.75 7.01 -3.87
C PRO A 19 29.28 7.11 -3.95
N GLN A 20 29.84 7.19 -5.16
CA GLN A 20 31.24 7.56 -5.32
C GLN A 20 31.43 9.01 -4.84
N THR A 21 32.00 9.17 -3.65
CA THR A 21 32.63 10.43 -3.24
C THR A 21 34.00 10.50 -3.91
N THR A 22 34.14 11.31 -4.96
CA THR A 22 35.45 11.72 -5.45
C THR A 22 35.82 13.09 -4.87
N GLY A 23 36.95 13.09 -4.14
CA GLY A 23 37.98 14.12 -4.21
C GLY A 23 37.63 15.57 -3.88
N ARG A 24 38.13 16.01 -2.73
CA ARG A 24 38.30 17.41 -2.30
C ARG A 24 38.74 18.35 -3.43
N GLY A 25 37.97 19.41 -3.63
CA GLY A 25 38.34 20.56 -4.47
C GLY A 25 37.16 21.52 -4.58
N GLY A 26 36.88 22.29 -3.54
CA GLY A 26 35.79 23.27 -3.56
C GLY A 26 36.10 24.44 -4.49
N PRO A 27 35.13 24.91 -5.30
CA PRO A 27 35.16 26.25 -5.85
C PRO A 27 34.30 27.20 -5.01
N ARG A 28 34.84 28.39 -4.80
CA ARG A 28 34.22 29.53 -4.15
C ARG A 28 33.01 30.01 -4.96
N PHE A 29 31.89 30.27 -4.28
CA PHE A 29 30.75 30.97 -4.88
C PHE A 29 31.13 32.42 -5.16
N GLY A 30 31.26 32.77 -6.44
CA GLY A 30 31.31 34.14 -6.94
C GLY A 30 29.91 34.63 -7.27
N GLU A 31 29.70 35.93 -7.07
CA GLU A 31 28.47 36.69 -7.30
C GLU A 31 27.75 36.37 -8.62
N VAL A 32 26.43 36.23 -8.54
CA VAL A 32 25.54 36.25 -9.70
C VAL A 32 25.43 37.70 -10.18
N VAL A 33 26.20 38.05 -11.21
CA VAL A 33 26.01 39.27 -11.98
C VAL A 33 24.86 39.03 -12.96
N THR A 34 23.77 39.78 -12.80
CA THR A 34 22.71 39.90 -13.79
C THR A 34 23.15 40.86 -14.89
N THR A 35 23.24 40.39 -16.14
CA THR A 35 23.33 41.27 -17.31
C THR A 35 22.17 41.01 -18.25
N ASN A 36 21.24 41.96 -18.24
CA ASN A 36 20.29 42.20 -19.32
C ASN A 36 21.06 42.64 -20.58
N LEU A 37 20.80 41.98 -21.70
CA LEU A 37 21.10 42.52 -23.03
C LEU A 37 19.92 42.19 -23.95
N GLU A 38 18.98 43.13 -24.04
CA GLU A 38 18.19 43.32 -25.26
C GLU A 38 18.73 44.57 -25.98
N SER A 39 18.95 44.48 -27.29
CA SER A 39 18.14 45.25 -28.25
C SER A 39 18.63 45.19 -29.71
N ARG A 40 17.62 45.32 -30.60
CA ARG A 40 17.56 45.93 -31.96
C ARG A 40 17.27 44.92 -33.08
N ALA A 41 16.26 45.11 -33.95
CA ALA A 41 15.60 46.34 -34.39
C ALA A 41 14.17 46.14 -34.97
N ARG A 42 13.29 47.14 -34.68
CA ARG A 42 12.31 47.92 -35.52
C ARG A 42 11.32 47.15 -36.43
N SER A 43 10.05 47.54 -36.57
CA SER A 43 9.45 48.89 -36.64
C SER A 43 7.93 48.92 -36.36
N ASP A 44 7.48 49.99 -35.69
CA ASP A 44 6.28 50.85 -35.86
C ASP A 44 4.88 50.17 -35.91
N ASP A 45 3.93 50.45 -35.00
CA ASP A 45 3.15 51.71 -34.96
C ASP A 45 2.49 51.98 -33.58
N PHE A 46 2.27 53.27 -33.31
CA PHE A 46 1.69 53.93 -32.13
C PHE A 46 0.18 53.64 -31.97
N SER A 47 -0.39 53.51 -30.77
CA SER A 47 -0.77 54.68 -29.95
C SER A 47 -1.35 54.30 -28.56
N ARG A 48 -1.11 55.21 -27.61
CA ARG A 48 -1.46 55.24 -26.17
C ARG A 48 -2.98 55.14 -25.91
N GLN A 49 -3.49 54.62 -24.77
CA GLN A 49 -3.43 55.24 -23.44
C GLN A 49 -3.94 54.33 -22.28
N THR A 50 -3.21 54.42 -21.16
CA THR A 50 -3.64 54.48 -19.73
C THR A 50 -4.17 53.25 -18.97
N THR A 51 -3.23 52.62 -18.25
CA THR A 51 -3.21 52.38 -16.78
C THR A 51 -4.47 51.92 -16.04
N ARG A 52 -4.40 50.70 -15.48
CA ARG A 52 -4.49 50.44 -14.01
C ARG A 52 -3.92 49.06 -13.68
N ARG A 53 -3.14 49.00 -12.60
CA ARG A 53 -2.52 47.78 -12.03
C ARG A 53 -3.61 46.76 -11.63
N GLY A 54 -3.55 45.57 -12.21
CA GLY A 54 -4.17 44.34 -11.69
C GLY A 54 -3.07 43.35 -11.32
N GLY A 55 -3.22 42.68 -10.18
CA GLY A 55 -2.24 41.71 -9.63
C GLY A 55 -2.00 40.50 -10.54
N PRO A 56 -1.05 39.62 -10.17
CA PRO A 56 -0.76 38.42 -10.94
C PRO A 56 -2.04 37.60 -11.11
N GLN A 57 -2.43 37.42 -12.36
CA GLN A 57 -3.57 36.62 -12.73
C GLN A 57 -3.37 35.19 -12.25
N THR A 58 -4.41 34.70 -11.59
CA THR A 58 -4.67 33.30 -11.35
C THR A 58 -4.46 32.52 -12.65
N THR A 59 -3.51 31.60 -12.62
CA THR A 59 -3.33 30.56 -13.62
C THR A 59 -4.67 29.88 -13.85
N GLU A 60 -5.16 29.96 -15.09
CA GLU A 60 -6.25 29.11 -15.56
C GLU A 60 -5.92 27.65 -15.25
N VAL A 61 -6.84 26.98 -14.58
CA VAL A 61 -6.85 25.53 -14.46
C VAL A 61 -7.08 24.99 -15.87
N VAL A 62 -6.01 24.49 -16.50
CA VAL A 62 -6.10 23.75 -17.76
C VAL A 62 -6.82 22.43 -17.47
N THR A 63 -8.14 22.42 -17.65
CA THR A 63 -8.95 21.22 -17.76
C THR A 63 -8.81 20.64 -19.17
N THR A 64 -7.77 19.82 -19.40
CA THR A 64 -7.72 18.69 -20.37
C THR A 64 -6.32 18.06 -20.34
N SER A 65 -6.06 17.12 -19.42
CA SER A 65 -4.94 16.20 -19.60
C SER A 65 -5.37 15.16 -20.63
N GLY A 66 -5.09 15.42 -21.91
CA GLY A 66 -5.31 14.42 -22.96
C GLY A 66 -4.42 13.19 -22.74
N GLN A 67 -4.86 12.06 -23.28
CA GLN A 67 -4.08 10.84 -23.30
C GLN A 67 -2.71 11.08 -23.95
N LEU A 68 -1.65 10.44 -23.43
CA LEU A 68 -0.28 10.62 -23.91
C LEU A 68 0.12 9.48 -24.87
N THR A 69 1.08 9.76 -25.77
CA THR A 69 1.66 8.76 -26.68
C THR A 69 3.13 8.47 -26.32
N PRO A 70 3.55 7.20 -26.23
CA PRO A 70 4.94 6.86 -25.99
C PRO A 70 5.89 7.48 -27.04
N PRO A 71 7.17 7.72 -26.69
CA PRO A 71 8.17 8.14 -27.65
C PRO A 71 8.31 7.12 -28.78
N ALA A 72 8.69 7.56 -29.97
CA ALA A 72 8.93 6.63 -31.08
C ALA A 72 10.17 5.74 -30.84
N THR A 73 11.19 6.29 -30.19
CA THR A 73 12.46 5.61 -29.93
C THR A 73 13.00 5.94 -28.54
N ILE A 74 13.96 5.14 -28.09
CA ILE A 74 14.75 5.37 -26.88
C ILE A 74 16.23 5.11 -27.16
N ARG A 75 17.10 5.91 -26.55
CA ARG A 75 18.55 5.83 -26.68
C ARG A 75 19.13 5.05 -25.50
N VAL A 76 19.68 3.87 -25.77
CA VAL A 76 20.26 2.95 -24.77
C VAL A 76 21.78 3.05 -24.82
N TYR A 77 22.41 3.43 -23.71
CA TYR A 77 23.87 3.41 -23.58
C TYR A 77 24.34 2.05 -23.06
N HIS A 78 25.23 1.41 -23.82
CA HIS A 78 25.79 0.11 -23.50
C HIS A 78 26.91 0.23 -22.48
N THR A 79 26.60 -0.04 -21.22
CA THR A 79 27.55 0.00 -20.10
C THR A 79 28.09 -1.38 -19.74
N HIS A 80 27.28 -2.42 -19.95
CA HIS A 80 27.59 -3.78 -19.49
C HIS A 80 27.64 -4.79 -20.62
N TYR A 81 26.79 -4.64 -21.64
CA TYR A 81 26.75 -5.54 -22.77
C TYR A 81 27.51 -4.98 -23.98
N PRO A 82 28.21 -5.82 -24.76
CA PRO A 82 28.83 -5.39 -26.00
C PRO A 82 27.80 -4.85 -27.01
N PRO A 83 28.14 -3.81 -27.80
CA PRO A 83 29.41 -3.08 -27.80
C PRO A 83 29.44 -1.97 -26.73
N ILE A 84 30.25 -2.17 -25.68
CA ILE A 84 30.37 -1.27 -24.52
C ILE A 84 30.85 0.11 -24.99
N GLY A 85 30.23 1.17 -24.45
CA GLY A 85 30.55 2.56 -24.73
C GLY A 85 29.80 3.15 -25.93
N THR A 86 28.90 2.39 -26.55
CA THR A 86 28.08 2.85 -27.67
C THR A 86 26.66 3.20 -27.23
N ILE A 87 25.96 3.99 -28.06
CA ILE A 87 24.55 4.33 -27.86
C ILE A 87 23.74 3.73 -29.01
N GLU A 88 22.78 2.86 -28.68
CA GLU A 88 21.83 2.27 -29.61
C GLU A 88 20.52 3.07 -29.60
N VAL A 89 19.95 3.37 -30.76
CA VAL A 89 18.60 3.94 -30.87
C VAL A 89 17.63 2.81 -31.21
N VAL A 90 16.72 2.53 -30.28
CA VAL A 90 15.80 1.38 -30.36
C VAL A 90 14.36 1.87 -30.53
N ASP A 91 13.57 1.19 -31.35
CA ASP A 91 12.11 1.35 -31.35
C ASP A 91 11.55 1.14 -29.93
N PHE A 92 10.66 2.03 -29.48
CA PHE A 92 10.31 2.09 -28.07
C PHE A 92 9.58 0.84 -27.56
N GLU A 93 8.69 0.23 -28.36
CA GLU A 93 8.00 -0.99 -27.95
C GLU A 93 8.91 -2.22 -28.07
N THR A 94 9.84 -2.21 -29.03
CA THR A 94 10.93 -3.20 -29.11
C THR A 94 11.81 -3.16 -27.86
N TYR A 95 12.15 -1.96 -27.37
CA TYR A 95 12.86 -1.79 -26.11
C TYR A 95 12.11 -2.40 -24.93
N VAL A 96 10.80 -2.18 -24.81
CA VAL A 96 9.99 -2.82 -23.76
C VAL A 96 10.09 -4.34 -23.84
N LYS A 97 10.02 -4.93 -25.04
CA LYS A 97 10.18 -6.38 -25.26
C LYS A 97 11.58 -6.91 -24.91
N ARG A 98 12.62 -6.07 -24.99
CA ARG A 98 13.98 -6.41 -24.53
C ARG A 98 14.17 -6.26 -23.02
N VAL A 99 13.35 -5.46 -22.34
CA VAL A 99 13.48 -5.26 -20.89
C VAL A 99 12.76 -6.36 -20.10
N VAL A 100 11.50 -6.64 -20.43
CA VAL A 100 10.64 -7.55 -19.64
C VAL A 100 11.27 -8.94 -19.38
N PRO A 101 11.85 -9.65 -20.37
CA PRO A 101 12.43 -10.98 -20.13
C PRO A 101 13.76 -10.96 -19.35
N CYS A 102 14.42 -9.81 -19.22
CA CYS A 102 15.62 -9.65 -18.40
C CYS A 102 15.32 -9.19 -16.97
N GLU A 103 14.20 -8.49 -16.77
CA GLU A 103 13.76 -8.05 -15.45
C GLU A 103 12.92 -9.10 -14.72
N MET A 104 12.17 -9.93 -15.45
CA MET A 104 11.22 -10.84 -14.84
C MET A 104 11.17 -12.21 -15.54
N PRO A 105 11.10 -13.33 -14.79
CA PRO A 105 11.05 -14.65 -15.40
C PRO A 105 9.83 -14.81 -16.32
N ALA A 106 10.08 -15.19 -17.58
CA ALA A 106 9.01 -15.38 -18.58
C ALA A 106 7.98 -16.48 -18.23
N SER A 107 8.28 -17.34 -17.24
CA SER A 107 7.36 -18.35 -16.72
C SER A 107 6.35 -17.82 -15.70
N TRP A 108 6.44 -16.55 -15.31
CA TRP A 108 5.47 -15.92 -14.41
C TRP A 108 4.12 -15.71 -15.09
N THR A 109 3.11 -15.37 -14.28
CA THR A 109 1.73 -15.22 -14.77
C THR A 109 1.64 -14.12 -15.83
N PRO A 110 0.73 -14.24 -16.81
CA PRO A 110 0.52 -13.19 -17.81
C PRO A 110 0.24 -11.82 -17.18
N GLU A 111 -0.50 -11.77 -16.07
CA GLU A 111 -0.84 -10.53 -15.38
C GLU A 111 0.36 -9.88 -14.68
N ALA A 112 1.27 -10.67 -14.10
CA ALA A 112 2.53 -10.13 -13.62
C ALA A 112 3.37 -9.57 -14.78
N LEU A 113 3.52 -10.33 -15.88
CA LEU A 113 4.25 -9.91 -17.09
C LEU A 113 3.70 -8.61 -17.69
N LYS A 114 2.37 -8.46 -17.76
CA LYS A 114 1.70 -7.24 -18.19
C LYS A 114 2.01 -6.06 -17.25
N ALA A 115 2.01 -6.29 -15.93
CA ALA A 115 2.36 -5.25 -14.96
C ALA A 115 3.81 -4.77 -15.17
N GLN A 116 4.76 -5.69 -15.35
CA GLN A 116 6.15 -5.34 -15.65
C GLN A 116 6.29 -4.61 -16.99
N ALA A 117 5.55 -5.01 -18.04
CA ALA A 117 5.58 -4.32 -19.32
C ALA A 117 5.13 -2.86 -19.21
N VAL A 118 4.02 -2.60 -18.53
CA VAL A 118 3.53 -1.22 -18.29
C VAL A 118 4.51 -0.44 -17.41
N ALA A 119 5.06 -1.04 -16.35
CA ALA A 119 6.04 -0.38 -15.49
C ALA A 119 7.33 -0.03 -16.25
N ALA A 120 7.91 -0.97 -17.01
CA ALA A 120 9.11 -0.77 -17.81
C ALA A 120 8.92 0.29 -18.91
N ARG A 121 7.75 0.29 -19.55
CA ARG A 121 7.35 1.31 -20.53
C ARG A 121 7.26 2.69 -19.89
N THR A 122 6.57 2.77 -18.75
CA THR A 122 6.37 4.01 -18.01
C THR A 122 7.69 4.60 -17.54
N TYR A 123 8.57 3.77 -16.97
CA TYR A 123 9.91 4.17 -16.53
C TYR A 123 10.78 4.65 -17.70
N GLY A 124 10.88 3.85 -18.76
CA GLY A 124 11.68 4.20 -19.94
C GLY A 124 11.23 5.50 -20.59
N TRP A 125 9.92 5.73 -20.66
CA TRP A 125 9.36 6.97 -21.20
C TRP A 125 9.65 8.16 -20.28
N TRP A 126 9.47 8.01 -18.97
CA TRP A 126 9.86 9.05 -18.01
C TRP A 126 11.35 9.42 -18.17
N LYS A 127 12.23 8.45 -18.42
CA LYS A 127 13.66 8.67 -18.68
C LYS A 127 13.93 9.44 -19.96
N VAL A 128 13.20 9.16 -21.06
CA VAL A 128 13.28 9.95 -22.30
C VAL A 128 12.91 11.42 -22.03
N LEU A 129 11.85 11.67 -21.25
CA LEU A 129 11.41 13.04 -20.93
C LEU A 129 12.35 13.79 -19.99
N THR A 130 13.16 13.07 -19.20
CA THR A 130 13.98 13.64 -18.12
C THR A 130 15.49 13.50 -18.35
N ALA A 131 15.92 13.00 -19.51
CA ALA A 131 17.33 12.79 -19.86
C ALA A 131 18.17 14.08 -19.80
N GLY A 132 17.55 15.25 -19.92
CA GLY A 132 18.24 16.54 -19.90
C GLY A 132 19.22 16.65 -21.07
N SER A 133 20.50 16.91 -20.77
CA SER A 133 21.58 17.00 -21.77
C SER A 133 22.30 15.68 -22.04
N ASN A 134 21.89 14.57 -21.41
CA ASN A 134 22.52 13.28 -21.67
C ASN A 134 22.29 12.83 -23.13
N PRO A 135 23.32 12.29 -23.80
CA PRO A 135 23.18 11.79 -25.16
C PRO A 135 22.42 10.45 -25.23
N TRP A 136 22.12 9.83 -24.09
CA TRP A 136 21.28 8.64 -23.94
C TRP A 136 20.17 8.87 -22.91
N ASP A 137 19.14 8.02 -22.94
CA ASP A 137 17.99 8.08 -22.03
C ASP A 137 18.14 7.09 -20.86
N VAL A 138 18.62 5.89 -21.18
CA VAL A 138 18.80 4.76 -20.24
C VAL A 138 20.13 4.06 -20.50
N THR A 139 20.54 3.22 -19.56
CA THR A 139 21.63 2.26 -19.71
C THR A 139 21.06 0.86 -19.95
N ASP A 140 21.91 -0.10 -20.26
CA ASP A 140 21.54 -1.50 -20.44
C ASP A 140 21.59 -2.34 -19.14
N TRP A 141 21.71 -1.69 -17.97
CA TRP A 141 21.93 -2.36 -16.68
C TRP A 141 21.07 -1.80 -15.54
N THR A 142 21.23 -2.38 -14.35
CA THR A 142 20.39 -2.16 -13.16
C THR A 142 20.48 -0.74 -12.56
N ASP A 143 21.35 0.13 -13.06
CA ASP A 143 21.36 1.56 -12.71
C ASP A 143 20.20 2.32 -13.36
N THR A 144 19.61 1.75 -14.42
CA THR A 144 18.30 2.15 -14.94
C THR A 144 17.35 0.94 -14.97
N GLN A 145 17.27 0.22 -16.09
CA GLN A 145 16.62 -1.09 -16.19
C GLN A 145 17.39 -1.98 -17.13
N VAL A 146 17.43 -3.28 -16.84
CA VAL A 146 18.17 -4.25 -17.64
C VAL A 146 17.50 -4.41 -19.00
N CYS A 147 18.16 -3.90 -20.04
CA CYS A 147 17.78 -4.12 -21.43
C CYS A 147 18.60 -5.30 -21.97
N CYS A 148 17.93 -6.38 -22.38
CA CYS A 148 18.64 -7.57 -22.83
C CYS A 148 19.57 -7.29 -24.04
N PRO A 149 20.77 -7.89 -24.07
CA PRO A 149 21.63 -7.87 -25.25
C PRO A 149 21.01 -8.67 -26.40
N ASP A 150 21.48 -8.41 -27.62
CA ASP A 150 21.20 -9.20 -28.83
C ASP A 150 19.71 -9.43 -29.15
N ASP A 151 18.83 -8.48 -28.82
CA ASP A 151 17.37 -8.63 -28.96
C ASP A 151 16.82 -9.95 -28.38
N ARG A 152 17.32 -10.36 -27.20
CA ARG A 152 16.76 -11.53 -26.51
C ARG A 152 15.29 -11.29 -26.15
N ARG A 153 14.41 -12.09 -26.74
CA ARG A 153 12.95 -12.06 -26.55
C ARG A 153 12.41 -13.40 -26.05
N ASP A 154 11.25 -13.37 -25.42
CA ASP A 154 10.47 -14.58 -25.08
C ASP A 154 9.01 -14.36 -25.53
N PRO A 155 8.39 -15.33 -26.25
CA PRO A 155 7.02 -15.17 -26.73
C PRO A 155 6.00 -14.81 -25.66
N ARG A 156 6.20 -15.23 -24.41
CA ARG A 156 5.28 -14.94 -23.30
C ARG A 156 5.40 -13.50 -22.82
N THR A 157 6.63 -12.97 -22.74
CA THR A 157 6.87 -11.57 -22.36
C THR A 157 6.48 -10.62 -23.50
N ASP A 158 6.74 -11.02 -24.75
CA ASP A 158 6.32 -10.28 -25.93
C ASP A 158 4.79 -10.17 -25.99
N ALA A 159 4.08 -11.28 -25.77
CA ALA A 159 2.62 -11.27 -25.72
C ALA A 159 2.06 -10.36 -24.63
N ALA A 160 2.71 -10.28 -23.46
CA ALA A 160 2.32 -9.37 -22.39
C ALA A 160 2.59 -7.89 -22.75
N ALA A 161 3.73 -7.61 -23.38
CA ALA A 161 4.07 -6.28 -23.87
C ALA A 161 3.10 -5.82 -24.96
N ASP A 162 2.74 -6.70 -25.90
CA ASP A 162 1.79 -6.44 -26.98
C ASP A 162 0.37 -6.24 -26.45
N ALA A 163 -0.07 -7.05 -25.47
CA ALA A 163 -1.38 -6.92 -24.85
C ALA A 163 -1.55 -5.62 -24.03
N THR A 164 -0.46 -4.94 -23.70
CA THR A 164 -0.43 -3.66 -22.97
C THR A 164 0.23 -2.55 -23.79
N ARG A 165 0.32 -2.72 -25.12
CA ARG A 165 1.05 -1.80 -26.00
C ARG A 165 0.60 -0.35 -25.78
N GLY A 166 1.57 0.53 -25.55
CA GLY A 166 1.35 1.95 -25.31
C GLY A 166 0.69 2.32 -23.97
N GLN A 167 0.21 1.37 -23.16
CA GLN A 167 -0.37 1.69 -21.86
C GLN A 167 0.70 2.12 -20.85
N TYR A 168 0.36 3.07 -19.98
CA TYR A 168 1.27 3.66 -19.00
C TYR A 168 0.58 3.92 -17.66
N ALA A 169 1.37 4.04 -16.59
CA ALA A 169 0.86 4.48 -15.29
C ALA A 169 0.97 6.01 -15.17
N ALA A 170 -0.10 6.65 -14.66
CA ALA A 170 -0.19 8.10 -14.58
C ALA A 170 -0.63 8.58 -13.19
N TYR A 171 -0.11 9.74 -12.79
CA TYR A 171 -0.57 10.49 -11.62
C TYR A 171 -0.99 11.88 -12.09
N ASN A 172 -2.23 12.28 -11.81
CA ASN A 172 -2.81 13.54 -12.30
C ASN A 172 -2.63 13.74 -13.82
N GLY A 173 -2.82 12.67 -14.60
CA GLY A 173 -2.68 12.68 -16.05
C GLY A 173 -1.24 12.78 -16.57
N GLN A 174 -0.24 12.79 -15.70
CA GLN A 174 1.17 12.82 -16.09
C GLN A 174 1.83 11.46 -15.85
N ILE A 175 2.76 11.11 -16.72
CA ILE A 175 3.54 9.88 -16.57
C ILE A 175 4.35 9.89 -15.27
N ILE A 176 4.33 8.75 -14.57
CA ILE A 176 5.04 8.62 -13.29
C ILE A 176 6.48 8.16 -13.45
N LEU A 177 7.31 8.42 -12.45
CA LEU A 177 8.54 7.65 -12.22
C LEU A 177 8.15 6.25 -11.69
N ALA A 178 8.05 5.27 -12.57
CA ALA A 178 7.64 3.90 -12.24
C ALA A 178 8.80 3.04 -11.70
N MET A 179 9.25 3.30 -10.47
CA MET A 179 10.27 2.48 -9.81
C MET A 179 9.76 1.05 -9.55
N TYR A 180 10.61 0.05 -9.77
CA TYR A 180 10.29 -1.35 -9.44
C TYR A 180 11.55 -2.11 -8.99
N CYS A 181 11.36 -3.19 -8.23
CA CYS A 181 12.46 -4.03 -7.77
C CYS A 181 12.02 -5.49 -7.58
N ALA A 182 12.98 -6.40 -7.38
CA ALA A 182 12.70 -7.82 -7.24
C ALA A 182 11.69 -8.12 -6.11
N ASP A 183 11.94 -7.67 -4.89
CA ASP A 183 11.05 -7.91 -3.75
C ASP A 183 11.05 -6.71 -2.81
N GLY A 184 9.91 -6.00 -2.73
CA GLY A 184 9.73 -4.82 -1.91
C GLY A 184 9.68 -5.08 -0.40
N SER A 185 9.46 -6.35 0.00
CA SER A 185 9.07 -6.73 1.36
C SER A 185 7.72 -6.12 1.77
N ASP A 186 7.31 -6.34 3.02
CA ASP A 186 6.14 -5.73 3.63
C ASP A 186 6.57 -4.91 4.86
N PRO A 187 6.38 -3.57 4.84
CA PRO A 187 5.90 -2.78 3.72
C PRO A 187 6.97 -2.51 2.64
N THR A 188 6.54 -1.96 1.50
CA THR A 188 7.46 -1.27 0.58
C THR A 188 8.02 0.00 1.24
N LEU A 189 9.03 0.63 0.63
CA LEU A 189 9.68 1.84 1.13
C LEU A 189 9.20 3.09 0.36
N PRO A 190 9.03 4.22 1.05
CA PRO A 190 8.73 5.47 0.37
C PRO A 190 9.94 5.91 -0.46
N PHE A 191 9.72 6.62 -1.57
CA PHE A 191 10.83 7.16 -2.33
C PHE A 191 11.62 8.18 -1.49
N PRO A 192 12.96 8.15 -1.47
CA PRO A 192 13.74 9.02 -0.58
C PRO A 192 13.56 10.48 -0.97
N SER A 193 13.16 11.32 -0.02
CA SER A 193 12.87 12.75 -0.26
C SER A 193 14.06 13.53 -0.83
N TYR A 194 15.30 13.12 -0.52
CA TYR A 194 16.52 13.75 -1.02
C TYR A 194 16.89 13.35 -2.47
N LEU A 195 16.30 12.29 -3.02
CA LEU A 195 16.45 11.89 -4.42
C LEU A 195 15.32 12.42 -5.31
N ASN A 196 14.35 13.15 -4.73
CA ASN A 196 13.12 13.55 -5.41
C ASN A 196 13.41 14.51 -6.57
N PRO A 197 13.28 14.08 -7.84
CA PRO A 197 13.71 14.87 -9.00
C PRO A 197 12.77 16.05 -9.34
N SER A 198 11.66 16.21 -8.62
CA SER A 198 10.69 17.31 -8.70
C SER A 198 9.75 17.15 -7.49
N PRO A 199 9.23 18.20 -6.83
CA PRO A 199 8.67 18.07 -5.46
C PRO A 199 7.50 17.09 -5.22
N ASN A 200 7.04 16.26 -6.16
CA ASN A 200 5.93 15.34 -5.96
C ASN A 200 6.12 13.98 -6.66
N THR A 201 6.64 12.98 -5.94
CA THR A 201 6.39 11.54 -6.20
C THR A 201 5.37 10.96 -5.19
N PRO A 202 4.16 11.54 -5.04
CA PRO A 202 3.17 11.10 -4.06
C PRO A 202 2.62 9.69 -4.34
N TYR A 203 2.92 9.14 -5.51
CA TYR A 203 2.61 7.78 -5.92
C TYR A 203 3.66 6.74 -5.49
N LEU A 204 4.87 7.16 -5.08
CA LEU A 204 5.91 6.26 -4.56
C LEU A 204 5.97 6.33 -3.02
N GLN A 205 4.86 5.95 -2.38
CA GLN A 205 4.80 5.84 -0.92
C GLN A 205 5.07 4.41 -0.47
N ALA A 206 5.43 4.24 0.80
CA ALA A 206 5.39 2.94 1.44
C ALA A 206 3.94 2.42 1.45
N ILE A 207 3.72 1.21 0.98
CA ILE A 207 2.43 0.52 1.01
C ILE A 207 2.57 -0.81 1.75
N ASP A 208 1.50 -1.24 2.41
CA ASP A 208 1.38 -2.59 2.93
C ASP A 208 1.30 -3.59 1.76
N ASP A 209 2.13 -4.63 1.81
CA ASP A 209 2.20 -5.68 0.79
C ASP A 209 2.12 -7.06 1.47
N PRO A 210 0.96 -7.44 2.03
CA PRO A 210 0.83 -8.61 2.90
C PRO A 210 1.22 -9.94 2.23
N VAL A 211 1.21 -10.03 0.89
CA VAL A 211 1.73 -11.23 0.20
C VAL A 211 3.25 -11.40 0.33
N SER A 212 3.94 -10.33 0.71
CA SER A 212 5.37 -10.24 0.97
C SER A 212 5.69 -10.16 2.48
N PHE A 213 4.71 -10.36 3.36
CA PHE A 213 4.93 -10.40 4.81
C PHE A 213 5.96 -11.47 5.19
N GLY A 214 6.92 -11.10 6.04
CA GLY A 214 8.02 -11.99 6.43
C GLY A 214 9.11 -12.18 5.37
N VAL A 215 8.93 -11.68 4.15
CA VAL A 215 9.89 -11.87 3.05
C VAL A 215 10.97 -10.80 3.10
N ARG A 216 12.24 -11.21 2.96
CA ARG A 216 13.37 -10.28 2.91
C ARG A 216 13.35 -9.45 1.63
N ARG A 217 13.49 -8.12 1.78
CA ARG A 217 13.65 -7.17 0.68
C ARG A 217 14.84 -7.51 -0.22
N ARG A 218 14.63 -7.46 -1.53
CA ARG A 218 15.63 -7.63 -2.59
C ARG A 218 15.50 -6.50 -3.60
N GLY A 219 16.46 -5.58 -3.61
CA GLY A 219 16.41 -4.32 -4.36
C GLY A 219 16.12 -3.13 -3.46
N HIS A 220 15.85 -1.96 -4.07
CA HIS A 220 15.70 -0.70 -3.34
C HIS A 220 14.36 -0.60 -2.57
N GLY A 221 13.34 -1.37 -2.95
CA GLY A 221 12.07 -1.45 -2.22
C GLY A 221 11.07 -0.33 -2.51
N HIS A 222 11.29 0.48 -3.55
CA HIS A 222 10.41 1.60 -3.92
C HIS A 222 9.51 1.20 -5.07
N GLY A 223 8.21 1.50 -4.97
CA GLY A 223 7.24 1.20 -6.03
C GLY A 223 6.96 -0.29 -6.18
N PHE A 224 6.90 -0.77 -7.42
CA PHE A 224 6.42 -2.10 -7.77
C PHE A 224 7.37 -3.23 -7.31
N SER A 225 6.84 -4.15 -6.48
CA SER A 225 7.51 -5.39 -6.09
C SER A 225 7.19 -6.49 -7.11
N GLN A 226 8.19 -6.94 -7.87
CA GLN A 226 8.00 -7.98 -8.91
C GLN A 226 7.48 -9.29 -8.29
N TRP A 227 8.15 -9.80 -7.26
CA TRP A 227 7.70 -11.00 -6.54
C TRP A 227 6.34 -10.79 -5.86
N GLY A 228 6.06 -9.56 -5.39
CA GLY A 228 4.75 -9.22 -4.83
C GLY A 228 3.63 -9.28 -5.89
N GLY A 229 3.82 -8.68 -7.06
CA GLY A 229 2.87 -8.80 -8.19
C GLY A 229 2.65 -10.24 -8.66
N TYR A 230 3.71 -11.06 -8.68
CA TYR A 230 3.58 -12.49 -8.93
C TYR A 230 2.72 -13.18 -7.87
N ARG A 231 2.92 -12.90 -6.58
CA ARG A 231 2.13 -13.50 -5.50
C ARG A 231 0.67 -13.00 -5.51
N TRP A 232 0.43 -11.72 -5.80
CA TRP A 232 -0.92 -11.18 -5.96
C TRP A 232 -1.68 -11.86 -7.10
N SER A 233 -1.06 -11.96 -8.27
CA SER A 233 -1.69 -12.63 -9.42
C SER A 233 -1.91 -14.13 -9.21
N THR A 234 -1.02 -14.84 -8.51
CA THR A 234 -1.14 -16.30 -8.32
C THR A 234 -2.06 -16.69 -7.17
N ARG A 235 -2.03 -15.95 -6.05
CA ARG A 235 -2.79 -16.28 -4.83
C ARG A 235 -4.19 -15.67 -4.84
N TYR A 236 -4.35 -14.51 -5.49
CA TYR A 236 -5.60 -13.73 -5.46
C TYR A 236 -6.14 -13.38 -6.85
N ALA A 237 -5.55 -13.93 -7.91
CA ALA A 237 -5.98 -13.71 -9.30
C ALA A 237 -6.03 -12.23 -9.72
N TRP A 238 -5.19 -11.38 -9.11
CA TRP A 238 -5.13 -9.98 -9.50
C TRP A 238 -4.62 -9.82 -10.92
N ASN A 239 -5.27 -8.91 -11.65
CA ASN A 239 -4.78 -8.45 -12.94
C ASN A 239 -3.71 -7.35 -12.81
N TYR A 240 -3.07 -7.02 -13.93
CA TYR A 240 -1.99 -6.04 -13.97
C TYR A 240 -2.40 -4.64 -13.50
N GLN A 241 -3.64 -4.20 -13.73
CA GLN A 241 -4.08 -2.87 -13.29
C GLN A 241 -4.23 -2.81 -11.76
N GLN A 242 -4.75 -3.87 -11.14
CA GLN A 242 -4.80 -3.97 -9.68
C GLN A 242 -3.40 -3.96 -9.08
N ILE A 243 -2.46 -4.73 -9.67
CA ILE A 243 -1.07 -4.78 -9.23
C ILE A 243 -0.45 -3.37 -9.30
N LEU A 244 -0.55 -2.70 -10.44
CA LEU A 244 0.09 -1.38 -10.63
C LEU A 244 -0.51 -0.30 -9.74
N THR A 245 -1.84 -0.22 -9.65
CA THR A 245 -2.52 0.80 -8.84
C THR A 245 -2.40 0.56 -7.33
N HIS A 246 -2.05 -0.66 -6.91
CA HIS A 246 -1.65 -0.96 -5.54
C HIS A 246 -0.25 -0.40 -5.23
N TYR A 247 0.76 -0.74 -6.04
CA TYR A 247 2.15 -0.31 -5.79
C TYR A 247 2.43 1.16 -6.11
N TYR A 248 1.72 1.73 -7.08
CA TYR A 248 1.80 3.14 -7.44
C TYR A 248 0.56 3.86 -6.91
N PHE A 249 0.72 4.48 -5.74
CA PHE A 249 -0.39 5.03 -4.96
C PHE A 249 -1.13 6.16 -5.71
N SER A 250 -2.47 6.14 -5.69
CA SER A 250 -3.33 7.14 -6.35
C SER A 250 -2.98 7.37 -7.82
N THR A 251 -2.62 6.30 -8.53
CA THR A 251 -2.38 6.33 -9.98
C THR A 251 -3.49 5.64 -10.74
N THR A 252 -3.54 5.92 -12.03
CA THR A 252 -4.35 5.21 -13.03
C THR A 252 -3.45 4.47 -14.00
N VAL A 253 -3.99 3.40 -14.61
CA VAL A 253 -3.40 2.80 -15.81
C VAL A 253 -4.16 3.30 -17.01
N GLU A 254 -3.42 3.92 -17.91
CA GLU A 254 -3.90 4.80 -18.96
C GLU A 254 -3.66 4.16 -20.34
N ALA A 255 -4.67 4.21 -21.24
CA ALA A 255 -4.53 3.83 -22.64
C ALA A 255 -3.57 4.79 -23.38
N PRO A 256 -2.91 4.44 -24.50
CA PRO A 256 -2.17 5.43 -25.28
C PRO A 256 -3.12 6.37 -26.03
N ALA A 257 -2.69 7.60 -26.33
CA ALA A 257 -3.47 8.48 -27.23
C ALA A 257 -3.61 7.89 -28.63
N ARG A 258 -4.80 8.03 -29.23
CA ARG A 258 -5.09 7.59 -30.60
C ARG A 258 -5.86 8.63 -31.41
N ALA A 259 -5.66 8.64 -32.72
CA ALA A 259 -6.41 9.50 -33.63
C ALA A 259 -7.85 9.01 -33.84
N SER A 260 -8.78 9.95 -33.99
CA SER A 260 -10.20 9.72 -34.33
C SER A 260 -10.35 9.11 -35.75
N PRO A 261 -11.35 8.24 -36.01
CA PRO A 261 -12.44 7.84 -35.12
C PRO A 261 -11.98 6.85 -34.04
N ASP A 262 -12.60 6.98 -32.87
CA ASP A 262 -12.52 5.96 -31.84
C ASP A 262 -13.22 4.68 -32.34
N ILE A 263 -12.56 3.55 -32.20
CA ILE A 263 -13.03 2.24 -32.68
C ILE A 263 -12.79 1.12 -31.66
N THR A 264 -12.33 1.46 -30.47
CA THR A 264 -11.86 0.52 -29.48
C THR A 264 -12.57 0.80 -28.16
N ALA A 265 -12.82 -0.25 -27.38
CA ALA A 265 -13.49 -0.09 -26.10
C ALA A 265 -12.49 0.36 -25.02
N PRO A 266 -12.93 1.12 -24.00
CA PRO A 266 -12.10 1.51 -22.87
C PRO A 266 -11.39 0.33 -22.23
N ILE A 267 -10.19 0.56 -21.75
CA ILE A 267 -9.57 -0.36 -20.80
C ILE A 267 -10.09 -0.07 -19.40
N GLY A 268 -10.11 -1.09 -18.56
CA GLY A 268 -10.33 -0.86 -17.14
C GLY A 268 -10.35 -2.13 -16.32
N SER A 269 -10.49 -1.90 -15.02
CA SER A 269 -10.55 -2.95 -14.02
C SER A 269 -11.22 -2.38 -12.77
N LEU A 270 -11.94 -3.22 -12.05
CA LEU A 270 -12.18 -2.94 -10.65
C LEU A 270 -10.81 -2.94 -9.92
N VAL A 271 -10.61 -2.10 -8.91
CA VAL A 271 -9.35 -2.00 -8.15
C VAL A 271 -9.53 -2.02 -6.64
N TRP A 272 -10.75 -1.83 -6.12
CA TRP A 272 -11.06 -1.97 -4.69
C TRP A 272 -12.57 -2.19 -4.46
N PRO A 273 -12.99 -2.95 -3.43
CA PRO A 273 -12.19 -3.91 -2.64
C PRO A 273 -11.76 -5.10 -3.50
N TRP A 274 -10.64 -5.73 -3.18
CA TRP A 274 -10.11 -6.81 -4.03
C TRP A 274 -10.96 -8.09 -3.95
N SER A 275 -11.02 -8.87 -5.03
CA SER A 275 -11.72 -10.16 -5.00
C SER A 275 -11.11 -11.07 -3.93
N GLY A 276 -11.95 -11.75 -3.16
CA GLY A 276 -11.56 -12.53 -1.98
C GLY A 276 -11.54 -11.74 -0.67
N TRP A 277 -11.82 -10.43 -0.66
CA TRP A 277 -11.90 -9.66 0.58
C TRP A 277 -13.21 -9.89 1.33
N TYR A 278 -13.11 -9.79 2.66
CA TYR A 278 -14.25 -9.51 3.52
C TYR A 278 -14.38 -8.02 3.79
N VAL A 279 -15.60 -7.50 3.66
CA VAL A 279 -15.96 -6.21 4.24
C VAL A 279 -16.41 -6.45 5.67
N THR A 280 -15.88 -5.67 6.62
CA THR A 280 -16.18 -5.82 8.06
C THR A 280 -17.07 -4.72 8.63
N GLY A 281 -17.41 -3.73 7.82
CA GLY A 281 -18.32 -2.64 8.16
C GLY A 281 -19.65 -2.72 7.41
N ASN A 282 -20.53 -1.75 7.66
CA ASN A 282 -21.80 -1.63 6.95
C ASN A 282 -21.67 -0.98 5.56
N ARG A 283 -20.47 -0.56 5.16
CA ARG A 283 -20.24 0.19 3.94
C ARG A 283 -18.92 -0.20 3.30
N THR A 284 -18.82 0.00 2.00
CA THR A 284 -17.56 -0.06 1.26
C THR A 284 -17.57 0.97 0.13
N VAL A 285 -16.43 1.15 -0.54
CA VAL A 285 -16.35 1.92 -1.78
C VAL A 285 -15.90 1.01 -2.90
N LEU A 286 -16.74 0.86 -3.92
CA LEU A 286 -16.34 0.18 -5.14
C LEU A 286 -15.51 1.17 -5.96
N THR A 287 -14.30 0.77 -6.34
CA THR A 287 -13.37 1.60 -7.11
C THR A 287 -12.96 0.89 -8.37
N ALA A 288 -12.91 1.62 -9.49
CA ALA A 288 -12.42 1.13 -10.78
C ALA A 288 -11.36 2.07 -11.35
N ASN A 289 -10.35 1.48 -12.00
CA ASN A 289 -9.53 2.17 -12.98
C ASN A 289 -10.23 2.07 -14.34
N ALA A 290 -10.30 3.17 -15.08
CA ALA A 290 -10.85 3.21 -16.42
C ALA A 290 -10.16 4.29 -17.23
N SER A 291 -9.80 3.96 -18.47
CA SER A 291 -9.10 4.85 -19.39
C SER A 291 -9.49 4.54 -20.83
N ASP A 292 -9.42 5.57 -21.67
CA ASP A 292 -9.77 5.51 -23.09
C ASP A 292 -8.87 6.45 -23.90
N GLU A 293 -8.51 6.02 -25.10
CA GLU A 293 -7.52 6.65 -25.97
C GLU A 293 -7.97 7.91 -26.73
N ALA A 294 -9.28 8.07 -26.99
CA ALA A 294 -9.75 9.04 -27.99
C ALA A 294 -11.07 9.73 -27.63
N SER A 295 -12.12 8.98 -27.26
CA SER A 295 -13.42 9.57 -26.90
C SER A 295 -13.53 9.84 -25.40
N GLY A 296 -12.65 9.24 -24.60
CA GLY A 296 -12.65 9.37 -23.15
C GLY A 296 -13.72 8.50 -22.50
N VAL A 297 -13.54 8.19 -21.22
CA VAL A 297 -14.52 7.40 -20.46
C VAL A 297 -15.75 8.26 -20.19
N GLY A 298 -16.90 7.84 -20.72
CA GLY A 298 -18.19 8.50 -20.52
C GLY A 298 -18.82 8.15 -19.17
N GLN A 299 -18.79 6.87 -18.79
CA GLN A 299 -19.35 6.42 -17.50
C GLN A 299 -18.78 5.07 -17.03
N VAL A 300 -18.89 4.83 -15.73
CA VAL A 300 -18.66 3.53 -15.10
C VAL A 300 -19.89 3.17 -14.26
N ALA A 301 -20.58 2.10 -14.64
CA ALA A 301 -21.80 1.63 -13.97
C ALA A 301 -21.52 0.34 -13.21
N PHE A 302 -21.78 0.32 -11.90
CA PHE A 302 -21.59 -0.86 -11.06
C PHE A 302 -22.87 -1.67 -10.89
N SER A 303 -22.72 -2.98 -10.80
CA SER A 303 -23.76 -3.94 -10.47
C SER A 303 -23.25 -5.00 -9.50
N ALA A 304 -24.16 -5.62 -8.76
CA ALA A 304 -23.84 -6.72 -7.88
C ALA A 304 -24.91 -7.82 -7.89
N ALA A 305 -24.48 -9.05 -7.63
CA ALA A 305 -25.35 -10.17 -7.30
C ALA A 305 -25.05 -10.65 -5.87
N TYR A 306 -26.07 -10.85 -5.04
CA TYR A 306 -25.90 -11.18 -3.61
C TYR A 306 -27.15 -11.86 -3.05
N LEU A 307 -27.07 -12.41 -1.83
CA LEU A 307 -28.27 -12.84 -1.09
C LEU A 307 -28.82 -11.69 -0.25
N ASP A 308 -30.14 -11.48 -0.29
CA ASP A 308 -30.82 -10.52 0.57
C ASP A 308 -31.01 -11.06 2.01
N GLY A 309 -31.63 -10.26 2.89
CA GLY A 309 -31.89 -10.64 4.28
C GLY A 309 -32.82 -11.84 4.45
N ALA A 310 -33.56 -12.25 3.41
CA ALA A 310 -34.36 -13.47 3.39
C ALA A 310 -33.59 -14.67 2.81
N GLY A 311 -32.32 -14.50 2.42
CA GLY A 311 -31.50 -15.51 1.76
C GLY A 311 -31.85 -15.71 0.28
N SER A 312 -32.63 -14.81 -0.33
CA SER A 312 -33.01 -14.89 -1.73
C SER A 312 -31.95 -14.24 -2.62
N PRO A 313 -31.60 -14.81 -3.79
CA PRO A 313 -30.65 -14.22 -4.71
C PRO A 313 -31.22 -12.96 -5.36
N VAL A 314 -30.44 -11.88 -5.33
CA VAL A 314 -30.73 -10.59 -5.94
C VAL A 314 -29.63 -10.25 -6.94
N SER A 315 -30.01 -9.69 -8.08
CA SER A 315 -29.10 -9.01 -9.01
C SER A 315 -29.55 -7.56 -9.13
N ALA A 316 -28.68 -6.62 -8.75
CA ALA A 316 -29.00 -5.20 -8.65
C ALA A 316 -27.98 -4.34 -9.40
N THR A 317 -28.49 -3.32 -10.07
CA THR A 317 -27.67 -2.18 -10.51
C THR A 317 -27.44 -1.28 -9.30
N LEU A 318 -26.17 -1.03 -8.95
CA LEU A 318 -25.82 -0.22 -7.79
C LEU A 318 -25.80 1.27 -8.12
N GLY A 319 -25.42 1.63 -9.35
CA GLY A 319 -25.44 3.01 -9.84
C GLY A 319 -24.20 3.40 -10.63
N LEU A 320 -24.13 4.69 -10.98
CA LEU A 320 -23.01 5.30 -11.69
C LEU A 320 -21.94 5.77 -10.71
N ALA A 321 -20.69 5.46 -11.02
CA ALA A 321 -19.54 5.92 -10.25
C ALA A 321 -19.24 7.40 -10.52
N THR A 322 -18.65 8.08 -9.54
CA THR A 322 -18.11 9.43 -9.69
C THR A 322 -16.60 9.35 -9.89
N ARG A 323 -16.06 10.16 -10.81
CA ARG A 323 -14.62 10.23 -11.03
C ARG A 323 -13.95 11.08 -9.93
N GLY A 324 -13.03 10.48 -9.18
CA GLY A 324 -12.22 11.14 -8.17
C GLY A 324 -11.12 12.03 -8.76
N SER A 325 -10.55 12.89 -7.92
CA SER A 325 -9.45 13.78 -8.31
C SER A 325 -8.16 13.05 -8.68
N ASP A 326 -7.98 11.80 -8.20
CA ASP A 326 -6.88 10.93 -8.57
C ASP A 326 -7.16 10.08 -9.83
N GLY A 327 -8.26 10.37 -10.54
CA GLY A 327 -8.63 9.73 -11.80
C GLY A 327 -9.40 8.42 -11.66
N THR A 328 -9.49 7.85 -10.45
CA THR A 328 -10.25 6.60 -10.21
C THR A 328 -11.77 6.84 -10.15
N TRP A 329 -12.56 5.85 -10.56
CA TRP A 329 -14.03 5.91 -10.52
C TRP A 329 -14.55 5.22 -9.27
N ARG A 330 -15.38 5.90 -8.47
CA ARG A 330 -15.80 5.44 -7.14
C ARG A 330 -17.32 5.45 -6.96
N LEU A 331 -17.84 4.40 -6.35
CA LEU A 331 -19.23 4.30 -5.88
C LEU A 331 -19.25 3.83 -4.43
N PRO A 332 -19.60 4.70 -3.46
CA PRO A 332 -19.94 4.26 -2.11
C PRO A 332 -21.13 3.31 -2.15
N TRP A 333 -21.03 2.19 -1.45
CA TRP A 333 -22.09 1.18 -1.38
C TRP A 333 -22.46 0.90 0.08
N ASP A 334 -23.73 1.11 0.41
CA ASP A 334 -24.31 0.73 1.69
C ASP A 334 -24.70 -0.75 1.68
N LEU A 335 -24.07 -1.50 2.58
CA LEU A 335 -24.22 -2.94 2.77
C LEU A 335 -25.06 -3.25 4.02
N SER A 336 -25.57 -2.26 4.74
CA SER A 336 -26.24 -2.46 6.03
C SER A 336 -27.42 -3.44 5.95
N ALA A 337 -28.11 -3.48 4.80
CA ALA A 337 -29.28 -4.32 4.56
C ALA A 337 -28.94 -5.75 4.13
N LEU A 338 -27.68 -6.03 3.76
CA LEU A 338 -27.25 -7.37 3.37
C LEU A 338 -26.92 -8.19 4.63
N PRO A 339 -27.23 -9.50 4.67
CA PRO A 339 -26.75 -10.38 5.73
C PRO A 339 -25.26 -10.65 5.54
N ASP A 340 -24.60 -11.04 6.63
CA ASP A 340 -23.22 -11.53 6.58
C ASP A 340 -23.16 -12.80 5.71
N GLN A 341 -22.20 -12.82 4.79
CA GLN A 341 -22.11 -13.78 3.70
C GLN A 341 -20.65 -14.19 3.51
N ALA A 342 -20.42 -15.51 3.45
CA ALA A 342 -19.08 -16.05 3.22
C ALA A 342 -18.64 -15.79 1.77
N LEU A 343 -17.35 -15.96 1.48
CA LEU A 343 -16.82 -15.92 0.10
C LEU A 343 -17.39 -17.02 -0.82
N THR A 344 -18.00 -18.05 -0.25
CA THR A 344 -18.73 -19.09 -0.98
C THR A 344 -20.20 -18.71 -1.22
N GLY A 345 -20.65 -17.57 -0.67
CA GLY A 345 -22.04 -17.21 -0.42
C GLY A 345 -22.81 -16.37 -1.44
N THR A 346 -22.30 -15.81 -2.55
CA THR A 346 -21.14 -14.91 -2.68
C THR A 346 -21.67 -13.57 -3.16
N ILE A 347 -21.24 -12.46 -2.58
CA ILE A 347 -21.48 -11.16 -3.20
C ILE A 347 -20.57 -11.07 -4.42
N THR A 348 -21.14 -10.93 -5.62
CA THR A 348 -20.39 -10.77 -6.87
C THR A 348 -20.54 -9.36 -7.39
N VAL A 349 -19.43 -8.64 -7.57
CA VAL A 349 -19.43 -7.27 -8.12
C VAL A 349 -18.92 -7.27 -9.56
N SER A 350 -19.57 -6.44 -10.38
CA SER A 350 -19.20 -6.17 -11.77
C SER A 350 -19.37 -4.68 -12.08
N ALA A 351 -18.74 -4.23 -13.15
CA ALA A 351 -18.96 -2.91 -13.73
C ALA A 351 -18.93 -2.95 -15.26
N VAL A 352 -19.64 -2.01 -15.86
CA VAL A 352 -19.55 -1.70 -17.29
C VAL A 352 -18.93 -0.32 -17.42
N ILE A 353 -17.85 -0.25 -18.19
CA ILE A 353 -17.13 0.99 -18.51
C ILE A 353 -17.51 1.34 -19.94
N SER A 354 -18.06 2.52 -20.17
CA SER A 354 -18.46 2.98 -21.50
C SER A 354 -17.77 4.28 -21.85
N ASP A 355 -17.39 4.43 -23.12
CA ASP A 355 -16.79 5.65 -23.65
C ASP A 355 -17.87 6.63 -24.17
N LEU A 356 -17.44 7.75 -24.75
CA LEU A 356 -18.34 8.71 -25.39
C LEU A 356 -18.68 8.36 -26.86
N ALA A 357 -18.00 7.37 -27.44
CA ALA A 357 -18.24 6.85 -28.80
C ALA A 357 -19.26 5.70 -28.87
N GLY A 358 -19.70 5.17 -27.71
CA GLY A 358 -20.66 4.08 -27.58
C GLY A 358 -20.05 2.68 -27.43
N HIS A 359 -18.73 2.55 -27.29
CA HIS A 359 -18.09 1.27 -26.95
C HIS A 359 -18.12 1.03 -25.44
N ALA A 360 -18.03 -0.24 -25.05
CA ALA A 360 -18.04 -0.61 -23.65
C ALA A 360 -17.21 -1.87 -23.37
N THR A 361 -16.63 -1.91 -22.18
CA THR A 361 -15.93 -3.07 -21.61
C THR A 361 -16.58 -3.46 -20.30
N SER A 362 -16.91 -4.74 -20.17
CA SER A 362 -17.39 -5.32 -18.91
C SER A 362 -16.23 -5.87 -18.10
N VAL A 363 -16.15 -5.48 -16.84
CA VAL A 363 -15.17 -5.97 -15.86
C VAL A 363 -15.95 -6.52 -14.66
N GLY A 364 -15.55 -7.65 -14.08
CA GLY A 364 -16.33 -8.17 -12.95
C GLY A 364 -16.07 -9.63 -12.61
N GLY A 365 -17.05 -10.21 -11.92
CA GLY A 365 -16.94 -11.55 -11.33
C GLY A 365 -16.20 -11.55 -9.99
N TRP A 366 -16.09 -10.39 -9.35
CA TRP A 366 -15.35 -10.22 -8.10
C TRP A 366 -16.14 -10.72 -6.92
N ARG A 367 -15.56 -11.63 -6.16
CA ARG A 367 -16.22 -12.25 -5.01
C ARG A 367 -15.86 -11.51 -3.74
N LEU A 368 -16.86 -11.06 -3.01
CA LEU A 368 -16.70 -10.42 -1.71
C LEU A 368 -17.42 -11.24 -0.64
N GLY A 369 -16.83 -11.25 0.54
CA GLY A 369 -17.48 -11.64 1.78
C GLY A 369 -17.96 -10.42 2.55
N LEU A 370 -18.96 -10.61 3.39
CA LEU A 370 -19.40 -9.62 4.37
C LEU A 370 -19.41 -10.32 5.72
N ASP A 371 -18.59 -9.82 6.66
CA ASP A 371 -18.53 -10.39 7.99
C ASP A 371 -18.29 -9.29 9.02
N ARG A 372 -19.36 -8.90 9.70
CA ARG A 372 -19.35 -7.83 10.71
C ARG A 372 -19.26 -8.40 12.13
N GLN A 373 -19.34 -9.71 12.30
CA GLN A 373 -19.30 -10.32 13.62
C GLN A 373 -17.87 -10.37 14.13
N VAL A 374 -17.69 -10.01 15.40
CA VAL A 374 -16.40 -10.24 16.07
C VAL A 374 -16.41 -11.63 16.69
N PRO A 375 -15.28 -12.36 16.63
CA PRO A 375 -15.15 -13.58 17.41
C PRO A 375 -15.24 -13.25 18.90
N THR A 376 -15.72 -14.21 19.69
CA THR A 376 -15.73 -14.15 21.15
C THR A 376 -14.85 -15.24 21.72
N GLY A 377 -14.25 -15.00 22.88
CA GLY A 377 -13.49 -16.06 23.53
C GLY A 377 -13.03 -15.73 24.93
N THR A 378 -12.52 -16.76 25.60
CA THR A 378 -12.05 -16.74 26.97
C THR A 378 -10.67 -17.38 27.07
N LEU A 379 -9.92 -16.92 28.06
CA LEU A 379 -8.59 -17.40 28.40
C LEU A 379 -8.61 -17.78 29.88
N THR A 380 -8.28 -19.03 30.18
CA THR A 380 -8.12 -19.50 31.57
C THR A 380 -6.81 -20.24 31.74
N ILE A 381 -6.36 -20.35 32.99
CA ILE A 381 -5.12 -21.03 33.35
C ILE A 381 -5.47 -22.22 34.21
N SER A 382 -4.92 -23.37 33.86
CA SER A 382 -5.27 -24.66 34.46
C SER A 382 -4.87 -24.84 35.94
N ALA A 383 -3.95 -24.04 36.52
CA ALA A 383 -3.65 -23.96 37.96
C ALA A 383 -2.63 -22.84 38.31
N THR A 384 -2.43 -22.55 39.60
CA THR A 384 -1.30 -21.74 40.11
C THR A 384 0.03 -22.38 39.70
N ALA A 385 0.91 -21.61 39.07
CA ALA A 385 2.09 -22.13 38.40
C ALA A 385 3.20 -22.52 39.38
N ASN A 386 3.44 -23.83 39.52
CA ASN A 386 4.68 -24.36 40.14
C ASN A 386 5.85 -24.46 39.13
N SER A 387 5.63 -24.02 37.89
CA SER A 387 6.54 -24.11 36.76
C SER A 387 6.46 -22.83 35.94
N PRO A 388 7.57 -22.32 35.36
CA PRO A 388 7.54 -21.20 34.43
C PRO A 388 6.75 -21.50 33.16
N THR A 389 6.49 -22.77 32.87
CA THR A 389 5.68 -23.22 31.73
C THR A 389 4.31 -23.68 32.24
N VAL A 390 3.26 -23.08 31.68
CA VAL A 390 1.85 -23.36 31.99
C VAL A 390 1.06 -23.72 30.74
N THR A 391 -0.08 -24.36 30.92
CA THR A 391 -1.04 -24.59 29.84
C THR A 391 -2.18 -23.58 29.95
N LEU A 392 -2.29 -22.73 28.94
CA LEU A 392 -3.42 -21.84 28.73
C LEU A 392 -4.56 -22.65 28.10
N GLN A 393 -5.76 -22.52 28.66
CA GLN A 393 -6.99 -23.11 28.14
C GLN A 393 -7.80 -22.03 27.46
N LEU A 394 -8.21 -22.30 26.22
CA LEU A 394 -8.85 -21.34 25.32
C LEU A 394 -10.21 -21.89 24.91
N SER A 395 -11.21 -21.02 24.91
CA SER A 395 -12.52 -21.32 24.34
C SER A 395 -12.96 -20.10 23.55
N ALA A 396 -13.10 -20.25 22.24
CA ALA A 396 -13.53 -19.19 21.35
C ALA A 396 -14.51 -19.71 20.30
N THR A 397 -15.41 -18.83 19.88
CA THR A 397 -16.39 -19.06 18.82
C THR A 397 -16.45 -17.85 17.90
N ASP A 398 -16.84 -18.10 16.66
CA ASP A 398 -17.15 -17.06 15.70
C ASP A 398 -18.48 -17.40 15.03
N SER A 399 -19.44 -16.49 15.10
CA SER A 399 -20.71 -16.58 14.38
C SER A 399 -20.66 -15.89 13.02
N GLY A 400 -19.53 -15.24 12.72
CA GLY A 400 -19.24 -14.59 11.45
C GLY A 400 -19.12 -15.56 10.29
N ALA A 401 -19.23 -15.00 9.09
CA ALA A 401 -19.20 -15.76 7.85
C ALA A 401 -17.79 -16.17 7.41
N SER A 402 -16.75 -15.68 8.09
CA SER A 402 -15.35 -15.98 7.80
C SER A 402 -14.76 -17.06 8.71
N GLY A 403 -15.38 -17.31 9.87
CA GLY A 403 -14.99 -18.35 10.82
C GLY A 403 -13.73 -17.99 11.60
N LEU A 404 -13.56 -18.59 12.77
CA LEU A 404 -12.39 -18.40 13.63
C LEU A 404 -11.13 -18.96 12.96
N VAL A 405 -10.08 -18.14 12.85
CA VAL A 405 -8.82 -18.54 12.18
C VAL A 405 -7.65 -18.65 13.16
N GLY A 406 -7.55 -17.74 14.13
CA GLY A 406 -6.35 -17.70 14.96
C GLY A 406 -6.48 -17.00 16.29
N VAL A 407 -5.38 -17.06 17.05
CA VAL A 407 -5.22 -16.40 18.34
C VAL A 407 -3.81 -15.82 18.46
N GLY A 408 -3.72 -14.56 18.90
CA GLY A 408 -2.48 -13.89 19.26
C GLY A 408 -2.41 -13.67 20.78
N PHE A 409 -1.20 -13.69 21.35
CA PHE A 409 -1.00 -13.50 22.79
C PHE A 409 -0.13 -12.30 23.11
N SER A 410 -0.39 -11.63 24.23
CA SER A 410 0.44 -10.53 24.73
C SER A 410 0.96 -10.81 26.14
N HIS A 411 2.22 -10.45 26.38
CA HIS A 411 2.81 -10.33 27.72
C HIS A 411 2.52 -8.95 28.34
N ASN A 412 1.31 -8.43 28.17
CA ASN A 412 0.94 -7.06 28.55
C ASN A 412 1.79 -5.99 27.84
N TRP A 413 2.05 -6.18 26.54
CA TRP A 413 2.60 -5.15 25.66
C TRP A 413 1.48 -4.16 25.30
N LEU A 414 1.09 -3.34 26.27
CA LEU A 414 -0.04 -2.44 26.21
C LEU A 414 0.40 -1.03 26.59
N TRP A 415 -0.03 -0.04 25.81
CA TRP A 415 0.21 1.38 26.06
C TRP A 415 -1.04 2.20 25.80
N GLU A 416 -1.45 3.01 26.77
CA GLU A 416 -2.61 3.89 26.66
C GLU A 416 -2.31 5.06 25.71
N GLY A 417 -3.31 5.45 24.92
CA GLY A 417 -3.20 6.45 23.88
C GLY A 417 -2.84 7.82 24.43
N GLU A 418 -3.50 8.22 25.50
CA GLU A 418 -3.27 9.48 26.21
C GLU A 418 -1.89 9.59 26.88
N ASP A 419 -1.24 8.46 27.16
CA ASP A 419 0.11 8.39 27.73
C ASP A 419 1.21 8.40 26.66
N LEU A 420 0.86 8.23 25.38
CA LEU A 420 1.80 8.37 24.28
C LEU A 420 2.27 9.83 24.15
N ARG A 421 3.32 10.03 23.35
CA ARG A 421 3.73 11.38 22.96
C ARG A 421 2.82 11.88 21.85
N HIS A 422 2.61 13.18 21.83
CA HIS A 422 1.74 13.81 20.84
C HIS A 422 2.46 15.02 20.26
N LYS A 423 2.30 15.25 18.96
CA LYS A 423 2.69 16.52 18.36
C LYS A 423 1.89 17.64 19.03
N THR A 424 2.53 18.77 19.30
CA THR A 424 1.86 19.93 19.90
C THR A 424 0.62 20.33 19.08
N ASN A 425 -0.49 20.60 19.77
CA ASN A 425 -1.78 20.96 19.19
C ASN A 425 -2.44 19.88 18.30
N SER A 426 -2.01 18.63 18.37
CA SER A 426 -2.62 17.53 17.59
C SER A 426 -3.73 16.78 18.33
N GLY A 427 -4.40 17.44 19.27
CA GLY A 427 -5.46 16.85 20.07
C GLY A 427 -5.34 17.18 21.56
N GLN A 428 -6.14 16.47 22.34
CA GLN A 428 -6.21 16.59 23.80
C GLN A 428 -6.67 15.26 24.42
N VAL A 429 -6.37 15.07 25.71
CA VAL A 429 -6.97 14.00 26.51
C VAL A 429 -8.44 14.34 26.78
N VAL A 430 -9.33 13.38 26.60
CA VAL A 430 -10.77 13.52 26.90
C VAL A 430 -11.26 12.38 27.77
N SER A 431 -12.31 12.66 28.55
CA SER A 431 -13.08 11.60 29.20
C SER A 431 -13.99 10.95 28.16
N ASP A 432 -13.91 9.63 28.08
CA ASP A 432 -14.63 8.81 27.11
C ASP A 432 -15.04 7.50 27.77
N THR A 433 -16.33 7.33 28.07
CA THR A 433 -16.83 6.15 28.78
C THR A 433 -16.73 4.85 27.99
N GLU A 434 -16.47 4.93 26.68
CA GLU A 434 -16.27 3.76 25.82
C GLU A 434 -14.78 3.37 25.67
N ALA A 435 -13.88 4.23 26.13
CA ALA A 435 -12.48 3.92 26.30
C ALA A 435 -12.29 2.98 27.49
N LEU A 436 -11.30 2.09 27.41
CA LEU A 436 -11.22 0.96 28.36
C LEU A 436 -10.87 1.40 29.78
N ASN A 437 -10.15 2.51 29.92
CA ASN A 437 -9.83 3.12 31.21
C ASN A 437 -10.63 4.43 31.46
N GLY A 438 -11.56 4.78 30.58
CA GLY A 438 -12.38 6.00 30.66
C GLY A 438 -11.73 7.27 30.07
N LEU A 439 -10.54 7.17 29.48
CA LEU A 439 -9.79 8.25 28.85
C LEU A 439 -9.36 7.88 27.43
N ALA A 440 -9.23 8.87 26.56
CA ALA A 440 -8.63 8.68 25.25
C ALA A 440 -7.92 9.96 24.80
N TRP A 441 -6.97 9.81 23.88
CA TRP A 441 -6.48 10.94 23.11
C TRP A 441 -7.40 11.23 21.92
N GLN A 442 -7.88 12.47 21.80
CA GLN A 442 -8.77 12.89 20.71
C GLN A 442 -8.13 13.99 19.87
N GLY A 443 -8.09 13.80 18.54
CA GLY A 443 -7.92 14.88 17.57
C GLY A 443 -9.26 15.34 17.02
N ARG A 444 -9.58 16.64 17.10
CA ARG A 444 -10.83 17.22 16.61
C ARG A 444 -10.65 17.90 15.26
N ALA A 445 -11.28 17.39 14.23
CA ALA A 445 -11.23 17.93 12.88
C ALA A 445 -11.73 19.38 12.86
N GLY A 446 -11.05 20.23 12.09
CA GLY A 446 -11.35 21.66 12.01
C GLY A 446 -10.98 22.49 13.26
N THR A 447 -10.54 21.85 14.36
CA THR A 447 -10.12 22.54 15.59
C THR A 447 -8.63 22.33 15.87
N ASP A 448 -8.19 21.08 15.95
CA ASP A 448 -6.81 20.71 16.23
C ASP A 448 -5.99 20.57 14.92
N GLN A 449 -4.67 20.64 15.02
CA GLN A 449 -3.78 20.48 13.86
C GLN A 449 -3.50 19.00 13.57
N ALA A 450 -3.59 18.59 12.30
CA ALA A 450 -3.15 17.26 11.90
C ALA A 450 -1.72 16.96 12.38
N GLY A 451 -1.49 15.76 12.89
CA GLY A 451 -0.29 15.45 13.64
C GLY A 451 -0.09 13.97 13.92
N CYS A 452 1.05 13.67 14.51
CA CYS A 452 1.46 12.32 14.87
C CYS A 452 1.32 12.13 16.37
N TRP A 453 0.71 11.01 16.76
CA TRP A 453 0.67 10.48 18.12
C TRP A 453 1.57 9.26 18.12
N PHE A 454 2.58 9.23 18.97
CA PHE A 454 3.72 8.33 18.80
C PHE A 454 4.29 7.87 20.13
N GLY A 455 4.90 6.70 20.07
CA GLY A 455 5.55 6.08 21.21
C GLY A 455 4.97 4.69 21.46
N PRO A 456 5.32 4.09 22.61
CA PRO A 456 6.52 4.38 23.40
C PRO A 456 7.81 4.22 22.56
N TYR A 457 8.97 4.31 23.20
CA TYR A 457 10.26 3.91 22.63
C TYR A 457 10.70 2.58 23.27
N THR A 458 9.97 1.51 22.95
CA THR A 458 9.99 0.28 23.76
C THR A 458 10.96 -0.78 23.25
N TYR A 459 11.57 -1.48 24.21
CA TYR A 459 12.39 -2.69 23.98
C TYR A 459 11.71 -3.94 24.56
N ALA A 460 10.43 -3.83 24.94
CA ALA A 460 9.72 -4.90 25.64
C ALA A 460 9.44 -6.13 24.75
N LEU A 461 9.43 -5.95 23.44
CA LEU A 461 9.20 -7.04 22.48
C LEU A 461 10.53 -7.70 22.10
N PRO A 462 10.64 -9.03 22.17
CA PRO A 462 11.77 -9.76 21.60
C PRO A 462 11.86 -9.60 20.07
N PRO A 463 13.03 -9.29 19.48
CA PRO A 463 13.20 -9.33 18.03
C PRO A 463 13.25 -10.78 17.50
N GLY A 464 13.15 -10.91 16.18
CA GLY A 464 13.28 -12.18 15.45
C GLY A 464 11.96 -12.91 15.22
N GLN A 465 10.82 -12.26 15.45
CA GLN A 465 9.50 -12.86 15.27
C GLN A 465 8.44 -11.84 14.83
N PRO A 466 7.36 -12.29 14.16
CA PRO A 466 6.28 -11.42 13.74
C PRO A 466 5.31 -11.12 14.88
N TYR A 467 4.69 -9.96 14.81
CA TYR A 467 3.68 -9.47 15.74
C TYR A 467 2.52 -8.85 14.98
N ARG A 468 1.44 -8.57 15.71
CA ARG A 468 0.35 -7.71 15.28
C ARG A 468 0.08 -6.66 16.35
N ALA A 469 0.16 -5.39 15.99
CA ALA A 469 -0.19 -4.27 16.85
C ALA A 469 -1.65 -3.88 16.60
N TYR A 470 -2.47 -3.87 17.64
CA TYR A 470 -3.85 -3.45 17.59
C TYR A 470 -3.97 -2.04 18.14
N PHE A 471 -4.31 -1.10 17.26
CA PHE A 471 -4.65 0.27 17.61
C PHE A 471 -6.16 0.31 17.85
N ARG A 472 -6.59 0.57 19.09
CA ARG A 472 -8.00 0.71 19.41
C ARG A 472 -8.45 2.13 19.11
N LEU A 473 -9.19 2.29 18.01
CA LEU A 473 -9.54 3.58 17.42
C LEU A 473 -11.05 3.70 17.20
N LYS A 474 -11.58 4.93 17.27
CA LYS A 474 -12.89 5.30 16.68
C LYS A 474 -12.79 6.62 15.92
N THR A 475 -13.69 6.83 14.97
CA THR A 475 -13.78 8.05 14.14
C THR A 475 -15.17 8.67 14.23
N SER A 476 -15.32 9.98 14.04
CA SER A 476 -16.63 10.63 13.94
C SER A 476 -17.28 10.44 12.57
N ASP A 477 -16.49 10.14 11.55
CA ASP A 477 -16.95 9.93 10.18
C ASP A 477 -16.43 8.57 9.67
N ALA A 478 -17.34 7.61 9.59
CA ALA A 478 -17.09 6.26 9.07
C ALA A 478 -17.50 6.11 7.59
N ILE A 479 -17.68 7.23 6.87
CA ILE A 479 -18.20 7.25 5.49
C ILE A 479 -17.30 8.03 4.53
N THR A 480 -16.39 8.85 5.07
CA THR A 480 -15.40 9.59 4.28
C THR A 480 -14.45 8.65 3.53
N THR A 481 -14.16 9.03 2.28
CA THR A 481 -13.16 8.36 1.42
C THR A 481 -11.78 9.00 1.55
N ALA A 482 -11.66 10.11 2.28
CA ALA A 482 -10.38 10.72 2.62
C ALA A 482 -9.67 9.89 3.71
N GLU A 483 -8.34 9.91 3.71
CA GLU A 483 -7.53 9.25 4.74
C GLU A 483 -7.76 9.94 6.09
N VAL A 484 -8.25 9.22 7.08
CA VAL A 484 -8.45 9.68 8.46
C VAL A 484 -7.16 9.52 9.26
N ALA A 485 -6.43 8.42 9.06
CA ALA A 485 -5.18 8.14 9.74
C ALA A 485 -4.22 7.28 8.89
N TYR A 486 -2.93 7.43 9.16
CA TYR A 486 -1.89 6.49 8.74
C TYR A 486 -1.22 5.92 9.98
N LEU A 487 -1.27 4.60 10.13
CA LEU A 487 -0.65 3.87 11.23
C LEU A 487 0.67 3.30 10.74
N ASP A 488 1.71 3.34 11.58
CA ASP A 488 2.91 2.54 11.35
C ASP A 488 3.54 2.07 12.64
N VAL A 489 4.41 1.06 12.49
CA VAL A 489 5.29 0.60 13.57
C VAL A 489 6.72 0.66 13.06
N VAL A 490 7.56 1.40 13.79
CA VAL A 490 8.91 1.77 13.35
C VAL A 490 9.94 1.67 14.46
N ASP A 491 11.22 1.78 14.10
CA ASP A 491 12.34 2.06 15.00
C ASP A 491 13.25 3.12 14.35
N ASN A 492 14.22 3.64 15.11
CA ASN A 492 15.20 4.65 14.69
C ASN A 492 14.54 5.89 14.07
N GLY A 493 13.46 6.38 14.71
CA GLY A 493 12.74 7.58 14.27
C GLY A 493 12.03 7.43 12.92
N GLY A 494 11.70 6.21 12.48
CA GLY A 494 11.06 5.94 11.19
C GLY A 494 12.00 5.51 10.07
N ALA A 495 13.31 5.43 10.34
CA ALA A 495 14.27 4.90 9.36
C ALA A 495 14.07 3.39 9.09
N GLN A 496 13.50 2.66 10.06
CA GLN A 496 13.09 1.28 9.91
C GLN A 496 11.59 1.17 10.08
N VAL A 497 10.88 0.77 9.02
CA VAL A 497 9.44 0.54 9.04
C VAL A 497 9.20 -0.97 9.03
N PHE A 498 8.44 -1.47 10.02
CA PHE A 498 8.13 -2.89 10.16
C PHE A 498 6.71 -3.24 9.75
N GLY A 499 5.80 -2.28 9.78
CA GLY A 499 4.40 -2.44 9.45
C GLY A 499 3.74 -1.09 9.24
N LEU A 500 2.72 -1.00 8.39
CA LEU A 500 1.91 0.19 8.21
C LEU A 500 0.47 -0.17 7.83
N ARG A 501 -0.45 0.78 8.01
CA ARG A 501 -1.82 0.69 7.52
C ARG A 501 -2.42 2.08 7.32
N ARG A 502 -3.06 2.30 6.18
CA ARG A 502 -3.86 3.52 5.93
C ARG A 502 -5.31 3.27 6.29
N LEU A 503 -5.94 4.29 6.87
CA LEU A 503 -7.33 4.24 7.28
C LEU A 503 -8.10 5.42 6.68
N ARG A 504 -9.22 5.12 6.06
CA ARG A 504 -10.31 6.03 5.69
C ARG A 504 -11.47 5.83 6.64
N GLY A 505 -12.49 6.67 6.55
CA GLY A 505 -13.72 6.48 7.34
C GLY A 505 -14.34 5.09 7.09
N LEU A 506 -14.32 4.64 5.84
CA LEU A 506 -14.86 3.34 5.43
C LEU A 506 -14.12 2.11 6.00
N ASP A 507 -12.93 2.28 6.58
CA ASP A 507 -12.24 1.20 7.30
C ASP A 507 -12.77 1.02 8.74
N PHE A 508 -13.63 1.95 9.19
CA PHE A 508 -14.34 1.85 10.46
C PHE A 508 -15.73 1.25 10.26
N ARG A 509 -16.14 0.37 11.17
CA ARG A 509 -17.43 -0.32 11.11
C ARG A 509 -18.61 0.64 11.28
N GLN A 510 -18.43 1.62 12.17
CA GLN A 510 -19.43 2.61 12.53
C GLN A 510 -18.74 3.85 13.12
N ALA A 511 -19.35 5.02 12.89
CA ALA A 511 -18.93 6.25 13.54
C ALA A 511 -19.15 6.16 15.06
N GLY A 512 -18.19 6.64 15.84
CA GLY A 512 -18.26 6.70 17.29
C GLY A 512 -18.04 5.37 18.02
N VAL A 513 -17.76 4.26 17.32
CA VAL A 513 -17.55 2.95 17.95
C VAL A 513 -16.09 2.54 17.86
N TYR A 514 -15.50 2.17 19.00
CA TYR A 514 -14.13 1.66 19.03
C TYR A 514 -14.00 0.29 18.37
N GLN A 515 -12.92 0.13 17.61
CA GLN A 515 -12.53 -1.15 17.02
C GLN A 515 -11.01 -1.34 17.09
N GLU A 516 -10.60 -2.60 17.05
CA GLU A 516 -9.19 -2.99 17.01
C GLU A 516 -8.69 -2.96 15.55
N ILE A 517 -7.82 -2.01 15.23
CA ILE A 517 -7.16 -1.94 13.92
C ILE A 517 -5.79 -2.62 14.01
N GLY A 518 -5.67 -3.79 13.38
CA GLY A 518 -4.40 -4.52 13.31
C GLY A 518 -3.43 -3.92 12.29
N VAL A 519 -2.16 -3.78 12.70
CA VAL A 519 -0.98 -3.54 11.86
C VAL A 519 -0.01 -4.70 12.06
N ASP A 520 0.24 -5.45 11.00
CA ASP A 520 1.21 -6.54 11.01
C ASP A 520 2.63 -6.00 10.96
N LEU A 521 3.52 -6.58 11.76
CA LEU A 521 4.92 -6.18 11.78
C LEU A 521 5.86 -7.39 11.86
N ASN A 522 6.86 -7.40 10.99
CA ASN A 522 7.92 -8.41 11.03
C ASN A 522 9.16 -7.85 11.75
N TYR A 523 9.18 -7.95 13.08
CA TYR A 523 10.23 -7.34 13.89
C TYR A 523 11.48 -8.22 13.93
N THR A 524 12.40 -7.97 13.01
CA THR A 524 13.57 -8.84 12.77
C THR A 524 14.76 -8.56 13.69
N ALA A 525 15.01 -7.31 14.03
CA ALA A 525 16.12 -6.89 14.87
C ALA A 525 15.79 -5.58 15.58
N THR A 526 16.31 -5.45 16.80
CA THR A 526 16.18 -4.23 17.60
C THR A 526 17.06 -3.11 17.04
N GLY A 527 16.49 -1.91 16.91
CA GLY A 527 17.23 -0.71 16.59
C GLY A 527 17.83 -0.04 17.82
N THR A 528 18.17 1.23 17.69
CA THR A 528 18.87 2.01 18.74
C THR A 528 17.94 2.93 19.53
N MET A 529 16.71 3.11 19.05
CA MET A 529 15.72 4.00 19.68
C MET A 529 14.55 3.23 20.28
N GLY A 530 14.35 1.96 19.90
CA GLY A 530 13.23 1.14 20.35
C GLY A 530 12.01 1.32 19.45
N LEU A 531 11.09 0.38 19.54
CA LEU A 531 9.87 0.38 18.73
C LEU A 531 8.96 1.54 19.12
N GLU A 532 8.44 2.21 18.10
CA GLU A 532 7.49 3.32 18.17
C GLU A 532 6.25 2.94 17.36
N PHE A 533 5.07 3.09 17.98
CA PHE A 533 3.78 2.87 17.35
C PHE A 533 3.18 4.25 17.07
N ARG A 534 2.89 4.54 15.80
CA ARG A 534 2.46 5.89 15.43
C ARG A 534 1.10 5.90 14.79
N THR A 535 0.31 6.89 15.17
CA THR A 535 -0.95 7.28 14.57
C THR A 535 -0.79 8.67 13.99
N PHE A 536 -0.64 8.76 12.67
CA PHE A 536 -0.65 10.04 11.95
C PHE A 536 -2.09 10.42 11.61
N TRP A 537 -2.71 11.18 12.49
CA TRP A 537 -4.05 11.74 12.27
C TRP A 537 -4.02 12.85 11.22
N ARG A 538 -4.94 12.78 10.24
CA ARG A 538 -4.95 13.66 9.06
C ARG A 538 -5.85 14.89 9.18
N GLY A 539 -6.69 14.97 10.21
CA GLY A 539 -7.61 16.10 10.38
C GLY A 539 -8.89 16.04 9.53
N ASN A 540 -9.11 14.95 8.78
CA ASN A 540 -10.28 14.80 7.91
C ASN A 540 -11.56 14.35 8.62
N ALA A 541 -11.43 13.79 9.83
CA ALA A 541 -12.50 13.42 10.75
C ALA A 541 -11.93 13.44 12.17
N ASP A 542 -12.79 13.53 13.19
CA ASP A 542 -12.32 13.35 14.56
C ASP A 542 -11.83 11.91 14.71
N LEU A 543 -10.75 11.74 15.46
CA LEU A 543 -10.17 10.43 15.73
C LEU A 543 -9.87 10.34 17.22
N TRP A 544 -10.14 9.18 17.80
CA TRP A 544 -9.78 8.85 19.17
C TRP A 544 -8.84 7.65 19.16
N LEU A 545 -7.76 7.73 19.94
CA LEU A 545 -6.88 6.61 20.28
C LEU A 545 -7.06 6.29 21.76
N ASP A 546 -7.59 5.11 22.02
CA ASP A 546 -7.73 4.55 23.38
C ASP A 546 -6.41 3.89 23.80
N ARG A 547 -5.90 2.93 23.00
CA ARG A 547 -4.63 2.26 23.31
C ARG A 547 -4.00 1.54 22.13
N VAL A 548 -2.77 1.09 22.33
CA VAL A 548 -2.09 0.12 21.47
C VAL A 548 -1.80 -1.15 22.27
N LEU A 549 -2.35 -2.29 21.85
CA LEU A 549 -2.03 -3.62 22.38
C LEU A 549 -1.29 -4.43 21.32
N VAL A 550 -0.12 -4.95 21.65
CA VAL A 550 0.63 -5.83 20.72
C VAL A 550 0.49 -7.28 21.14
N THR A 551 0.22 -8.15 20.18
CA THR A 551 0.27 -9.60 20.36
C THR A 551 1.37 -10.20 19.49
N THR A 552 1.80 -11.41 19.84
CA THR A 552 2.44 -12.30 18.85
C THR A 552 1.57 -12.38 17.60
N TYR A 553 2.18 -12.62 16.44
CA TYR A 553 1.41 -12.85 15.23
C TYR A 553 0.42 -14.01 15.46
N PRO A 554 -0.84 -13.90 14.99
CA PRO A 554 -1.84 -14.94 15.24
C PRO A 554 -1.37 -16.31 14.77
N ILE A 555 -1.43 -17.29 15.67
CA ILE A 555 -1.24 -18.70 15.34
C ILE A 555 -2.61 -19.34 15.08
N THR A 556 -2.63 -20.47 14.37
CA THR A 556 -3.86 -21.25 14.19
C THR A 556 -4.50 -21.56 15.55
N TYR A 557 -5.81 -21.35 15.65
CA TYR A 557 -6.53 -21.55 16.90
C TYR A 557 -6.45 -23.01 17.37
N THR A 558 -6.16 -23.19 18.67
CA THR A 558 -6.24 -24.45 19.39
C THR A 558 -6.96 -24.23 20.72
N SER A 559 -7.55 -25.27 21.31
CA SER A 559 -8.20 -25.16 22.63
C SER A 559 -7.22 -25.06 23.80
N SER A 560 -5.93 -25.29 23.55
CA SER A 560 -4.88 -25.09 24.54
C SER A 560 -3.54 -24.74 23.91
N VAL A 561 -2.75 -23.93 24.63
CA VAL A 561 -1.42 -23.50 24.21
C VAL A 561 -0.46 -23.61 25.39
N THR A 562 0.74 -24.12 25.12
CA THR A 562 1.84 -24.11 26.10
C THR A 562 2.45 -22.70 26.13
N TRP A 563 2.53 -22.12 27.31
CA TRP A 563 3.01 -20.76 27.51
C TRP A 563 4.14 -20.72 28.52
N THR A 564 5.19 -19.94 28.23
CA THR A 564 6.32 -19.76 29.16
C THR A 564 6.37 -18.32 29.64
N LEU A 565 6.49 -18.17 30.96
CA LEU A 565 6.47 -16.87 31.62
C LEU A 565 7.79 -16.15 31.47
N ALA A 566 7.70 -14.83 31.39
CA ALA A 566 8.87 -13.97 31.27
C ALA A 566 9.59 -13.76 32.61
N GLY A 567 8.92 -13.99 33.74
CA GLY A 567 9.41 -13.62 35.08
C GLY A 567 8.59 -14.19 36.23
N GLY A 568 9.06 -13.98 37.47
CA GLY A 568 8.30 -14.25 38.69
C GLY A 568 7.37 -13.07 39.06
N GLY A 569 6.31 -13.36 39.82
CA GLY A 569 5.29 -12.39 40.22
C GLY A 569 3.97 -12.52 39.45
N PRO A 570 3.00 -11.61 39.67
CA PRO A 570 1.77 -11.52 38.90
C PRO A 570 2.06 -11.10 37.45
N GLN A 571 1.48 -11.80 36.48
CA GLN A 571 1.57 -11.47 35.06
C GLN A 571 0.19 -11.56 34.42
N THR A 572 -0.24 -10.47 33.78
CA THR A 572 -1.46 -10.46 32.96
C THR A 572 -1.13 -10.94 31.56
N ILE A 573 -1.87 -11.93 31.09
CA ILE A 573 -1.78 -12.45 29.73
C ILE A 573 -3.03 -12.01 29.00
N TYR A 574 -2.86 -11.47 27.79
CA TYR A 574 -3.96 -11.16 26.89
C TYR A 574 -3.98 -12.18 25.75
N ALA A 575 -5.18 -12.57 25.33
CA ALA A 575 -5.42 -13.28 24.09
C ALA A 575 -6.39 -12.48 23.21
N LYS A 576 -6.09 -12.40 21.93
CA LYS A 576 -6.94 -11.83 20.88
C LYS A 576 -7.28 -12.93 19.88
N PHE A 577 -8.55 -13.26 19.77
CA PHE A 577 -9.05 -14.19 18.76
C PHE A 577 -9.35 -13.43 17.47
N VAL A 578 -9.02 -14.02 16.33
CA VAL A 578 -9.13 -13.40 15.01
C VAL A 578 -9.86 -14.35 14.07
N ASP A 579 -10.82 -13.83 13.31
CA ASP A 579 -11.54 -14.58 12.28
C ASP A 579 -10.88 -14.43 10.89
N GLY A 580 -11.48 -15.03 9.87
CA GLY A 580 -10.99 -14.97 8.48
C GLY A 580 -11.18 -13.61 7.79
N ALA A 581 -12.06 -12.77 8.31
CA ALA A 581 -12.30 -11.41 7.83
C ALA A 581 -11.35 -10.38 8.48
N GLY A 582 -10.60 -10.80 9.50
CA GLY A 582 -9.73 -9.94 10.28
C GLY A 582 -10.44 -9.19 11.40
N ASN A 583 -11.69 -9.55 11.73
CA ASN A 583 -12.33 -9.10 12.96
C ASN A 583 -11.62 -9.71 14.17
N VAL A 584 -11.60 -8.95 15.26
CA VAL A 584 -10.82 -9.26 16.45
C VAL A 584 -11.72 -9.23 17.67
N SER A 585 -11.54 -10.18 18.57
CA SER A 585 -12.30 -10.25 19.81
C SER A 585 -11.98 -9.10 20.77
N PRO A 586 -12.87 -8.82 21.74
CA PRO A 586 -12.47 -8.18 22.99
C PRO A 586 -11.30 -8.91 23.66
N ASP A 587 -10.68 -8.27 24.66
CA ASP A 587 -9.59 -8.90 25.41
C ASP A 587 -10.09 -10.10 26.20
N ALA A 588 -9.50 -11.27 25.94
CA ALA A 588 -9.54 -12.36 26.89
C ALA A 588 -8.30 -12.26 27.78
N THR A 589 -8.49 -12.11 29.08
CA THR A 589 -7.38 -11.94 30.03
C THR A 589 -7.33 -13.04 31.07
N ALA A 590 -6.12 -13.37 31.51
CA ALA A 590 -5.90 -14.17 32.71
C ALA A 590 -4.70 -13.63 33.48
N VAL A 591 -4.79 -13.65 34.81
CA VAL A 591 -3.69 -13.24 35.69
C VAL A 591 -3.04 -14.48 36.26
N LEU A 592 -1.78 -14.68 35.92
CA LEU A 592 -0.98 -15.75 36.49
C LEU A 592 -0.13 -15.25 37.64
N HIS A 593 -0.02 -16.04 38.70
CA HIS A 593 0.93 -15.80 39.78
C HIS A 593 1.99 -16.91 39.80
N LEU A 594 3.25 -16.55 39.54
CA LEU A 594 4.39 -17.46 39.74
C LEU A 594 5.20 -17.03 40.96
N PRO A 595 5.31 -17.86 42.02
CA PRO A 595 6.08 -17.52 43.21
C PRO A 595 7.55 -17.23 42.87
N TYR A 596 8.06 -16.07 43.30
CA TYR A 596 9.44 -15.62 43.03
C TYR A 596 10.53 -16.66 43.34
N ARG A 597 10.30 -17.51 44.36
CA ARG A 597 11.23 -18.58 44.80
C ARG A 597 11.47 -19.66 43.74
N LEU A 598 10.53 -19.87 42.82
CA LEU A 598 10.65 -20.88 41.76
C LEU A 598 11.38 -20.36 40.51
N TYR A 599 11.56 -19.04 40.39
CA TYR A 599 12.23 -18.41 39.25
C TYR A 599 13.75 -18.23 39.46
N LEU A 600 14.20 -17.92 40.69
CA LEU A 600 15.62 -17.73 41.02
C LEU A 600 16.56 -18.90 40.60
N PRO A 601 16.18 -20.19 40.78
CA PRO A 601 17.05 -21.32 40.42
C PRO A 601 17.33 -21.48 38.91
N LEU A 602 16.51 -20.89 38.04
CA LEU A 602 16.66 -20.97 36.58
C LEU A 602 17.75 -20.03 36.05
N ILE A 603 17.92 -18.87 36.67
CA ILE A 603 19.00 -17.90 36.34
C ILE A 603 20.36 -18.48 36.73
N LEU A 604 20.43 -19.14 37.89
CA LEU A 604 21.66 -19.72 38.43
C LEU A 604 22.11 -21.02 37.72
N LYS A 605 21.23 -21.67 36.94
CA LYS A 605 21.57 -22.83 36.10
C LYS A 605 22.01 -22.46 34.68
N ARG A 606 21.81 -21.21 34.25
CA ARG A 606 22.18 -20.70 32.90
C ARG A 606 23.40 -19.78 32.90
N ARG A 607 23.90 -19.39 34.07
CA ARG A 607 25.27 -18.86 34.26
C ARG A 607 26.16 -20.01 34.70
#